data_AF-A0A139M952-F1
#
_entry.id   AF-A0A139M952-F1
#
_cell.length_a   1.000
_cell.length_b   1.000
_cell.length_c   1.000
_cell.angle_alpha   90.00
_cell.angle_beta   90.00
_cell.angle_gamma   90.00
#
_symmetry.space_group_name_H-M   'P 1'
#
loop_
_entity.id
_entity.type
_entity.pdbx_description
1 polymer ?
#
loop_
_entity_poly.entity_id
_entity_poly.type
_entity_poly.pdbx_seq_one_letter_code
_entity_poly.pdbx_strand_id
1 'polypeptide(L)' 'MTSIYDFSVLNQNNQVTPLENYRGKILLIVHTATGCGLTPQYQGLQEL' A
#
# COMPACT_ATOMS: atom_id res chain seq x y z
N MET A 1 -7.37 -20.99 -3.93
CA MET A 1 -7.93 -19.70 -3.49
C MET A 1 -6.76 -18.74 -3.42
N THR A 2 -6.89 -17.57 -4.05
CA THR A 2 -5.83 -16.55 -4.06
C THR A 2 -5.98 -15.63 -2.85
N SER A 3 -4.90 -15.40 -2.13
CA SER A 3 -4.80 -14.50 -0.99
C SER A 3 -3.97 -13.26 -1.34
N ILE A 4 -4.16 -12.16 -0.59
CA ILE A 4 -3.30 -10.97 -0.72
C ILE A 4 -1.82 -11.30 -0.46
N TYR A 5 -1.55 -12.31 0.35
CA TYR A 5 -0.20 -12.70 0.73
C TYR A 5 0.58 -13.43 -0.37
N ASP A 6 -0.11 -13.90 -1.41
CA ASP A 6 0.52 -14.56 -2.57
C ASP A 6 1.23 -13.56 -3.50
N PHE A 7 1.02 -12.25 -3.30
CA PHE A 7 1.56 -11.20 -4.15
C PHE A 7 2.85 -10.59 -3.60
N SER A 8 3.69 -10.12 -4.51
CA SER A 8 4.84 -9.27 -4.22
C SER A 8 4.75 -8.00 -5.06
N VAL A 9 5.18 -6.88 -4.47
CA VAL A 9 5.15 -5.56 -5.11
C VAL A 9 6.53 -4.92 -5.08
N LEU A 10 6.79 -3.96 -5.96
CA LEU A 10 7.98 -3.13 -5.87
C LEU A 10 7.72 -1.97 -4.91
N ASN A 11 8.63 -1.74 -3.97
CA ASN A 11 8.60 -0.53 -3.15
C ASN A 11 9.20 0.67 -3.91
N GLN A 12 9.21 1.84 -3.26
CA GLN A 12 9.76 3.07 -3.84
C GLN A 12 11.26 3.01 -4.19
N ASN A 13 12.00 2.04 -3.64
CA ASN A 13 13.40 1.78 -3.93
C ASN A 13 13.59 0.68 -5.01
N ASN A 14 12.53 0.28 -5.72
CA ASN A 14 12.50 -0.82 -6.68
C ASN A 14 12.91 -2.19 -6.10
N GLN A 15 12.75 -2.38 -4.80
CA GLN A 15 12.98 -3.67 -4.16
C GLN A 15 11.68 -4.46 -4.10
N VAL A 16 11.79 -5.78 -4.29
CA VAL A 16 10.64 -6.69 -4.17
C VAL A 16 10.26 -6.83 -2.70
N THR A 17 9.02 -6.49 -2.39
CA THR A 17 8.40 -6.62 -1.06
C THR A 17 7.23 -7.61 -1.16
N PRO A 18 7.37 -8.83 -0.58
CA PRO A 18 6.25 -9.76 -0.45
C PRO A 18 5.18 -9.21 0.50
N LEU A 19 3.90 -9.32 0.13
CA LEU A 19 2.80 -8.90 1.00
C LEU A 19 2.58 -9.85 2.18
N GLU A 20 3.09 -11.09 2.10
CA GLU A 20 3.19 -12.05 3.20
C GLU A 20 3.80 -11.44 4.47
N ASN A 21 4.74 -10.49 4.34
CA ASN A 21 5.39 -9.82 5.47
C ASN A 21 4.42 -9.04 6.38
N TYR A 22 3.20 -8.78 5.91
CA TYR A 22 2.17 -8.08 6.67
C TYR A 22 1.10 -9.01 7.25
N ARG A 23 1.31 -10.34 7.23
CA ARG A 23 0.37 -11.30 7.78
C ARG A 23 0.02 -11.00 9.24
N GLY A 24 -1.27 -11.08 9.55
CA GLY A 24 -1.80 -10.82 10.89
C GLY A 24 -2.00 -9.33 11.20
N LYS A 25 -1.73 -8.43 10.25
CA LYS A 25 -2.02 -7.00 10.37
C LYS A 25 -3.27 -6.64 9.57
N ILE A 26 -3.97 -5.59 10.01
CA ILE A 26 -4.99 -4.94 9.20
C ILE A 26 -4.28 -4.12 8.11
N LEU A 27 -4.70 -4.28 6.86
CA LEU A 27 -4.11 -3.61 5.71
C LEU A 27 -5.12 -2.68 5.04
N LEU A 28 -4.73 -1.42 4.86
CA LEU A 28 -5.44 -0.46 4.01
C LEU A 28 -4.62 -0.23 2.75
N ILE A 29 -5.15 -0.63 1.58
CA ILE A 29 -4.50 -0.44 0.28
C ILE A 29 -5.13 0.78 -0.39
N VAL A 30 -4.30 1.78 -0.70
CA VAL A 30 -4.75 3.02 -1.34
C VAL A 30 -4.02 3.20 -2.66
N HIS A 31 -4.78 3.32 -3.75
CA HIS A 31 -4.25 3.80 -5.03
C HIS A 31 -4.12 5.33 -4.93
N THR A 32 -2.91 5.85 -5.13
CA THR A 32 -2.65 7.29 -5.12
C THR A 32 -2.07 7.76 -6.45
N ALA A 33 -2.12 9.07 -6.69
CA ALA A 33 -1.54 9.72 -7.87
C ALA A 33 -0.98 11.09 -7.49
N THR A 34 0.22 11.42 -7.99
CA THR A 34 0.81 12.76 -7.88
C THR A 34 0.24 13.64 -9.00
N GLY A 35 -0.35 14.80 -8.66
CA GLY A 35 -0.90 15.73 -9.65
C GLY A 35 -2.43 15.69 -9.78
N CYS A 36 -3.11 14.85 -9.00
CA CYS A 36 -4.55 14.96 -8.81
C CYS A 36 -4.85 15.96 -7.67
N GLY A 37 -5.96 16.70 -7.78
CA GLY A 37 -6.45 17.62 -6.75
C GLY A 37 -6.83 16.95 -5.41
N LEU A 38 -6.65 15.63 -5.33
CA LEU A 38 -6.92 14.80 -4.16
C LEU A 38 -5.67 14.56 -3.28
N THR A 39 -4.52 15.20 -3.59
CA THR A 39 -3.32 15.13 -2.76
C THR A 39 -3.56 15.45 -1.26
N PRO A 40 -4.49 16.34 -0.86
CA PRO A 40 -4.79 16.58 0.56
C PRO A 40 -5.21 15.31 1.35
N GLN A 41 -5.68 14.25 0.69
CA GLN A 41 -6.06 13.00 1.35
C GLN A 41 -4.90 12.30 2.07
N TYR A 42 -3.64 12.58 1.70
CA TYR A 42 -2.49 12.03 2.41
C TYR A 42 -2.46 12.42 3.89
N GLN A 43 -2.92 13.62 4.23
CA GLN A 43 -2.95 14.06 5.63
C GLN A 43 -3.91 13.21 6.45
N GLY A 44 -5.14 13.01 5.97
CA GLY A 44 -6.11 12.16 6.66
C GLY A 44 -5.65 10.70 6.79
N LEU A 45 -4.92 10.17 5.80
CA LEU A 45 -4.33 8.83 5.88
C LEU A 45 -3.20 8.73 6.91
N GLN A 46 -2.47 9.82 7.17
CA GLN A 46 -1.38 9.87 8.15
C GLN A 46 -1.90 9.93 9.60
N GLU A 47 -3.14 10.40 9.79
CA GLU A 47 -3.81 10.54 11.07
C GLU A 47 -4.52 9.24 11.54
N LEU A 48 -4.64 8.24 10.67
CA LEU A 48 -5.16 6.89 10.97
C LEU A 48 -4.14 6.03 11.72
#